data_AF-A0A3C0TRR0-F1
#
_entry.id   AF-A0A3C0TRR0-F1
#
_cell.length_a   1.000
_cell.length_b   1.000
_cell.length_c   1.000
_cell.angle_alpha   90.00
_cell.angle_beta   90.00
_cell.angle_gamma   90.00
#
_symmetry.space_group_name_H-M   'P 1'
#
loop_
_entity.id
_entity.type
_entity.pdbx_description
1 polymer ?
#
loop_
_entity_poly.entity_id
_entity_poly.type
_entity_poly.pdbx_seq_one_letter_code
_entity_poly.pdbx_strand_id
1 'polypeptide(L)'
;MADTKKIAVIVRDRPAEALRVAGGLTLADDTIEVIVLDHKLDKNNPEIAEPLELVTELELSMFSNNPENGYTTLTLEDMAKKLLEYDIVVPY
;
A
#
# COMPACT_ATOMS: atom_id res chain seq x y z
N MET A 1 23.71 -11.88 -2.71
CA MET A 1 22.34 -11.52 -2.29
C MET A 1 22.02 -10.24 -3.04
N ALA A 2 20.99 -10.24 -3.88
CA ALA A 2 20.52 -9.00 -4.48
C ALA A 2 20.09 -8.05 -3.36
N ASP A 3 20.36 -6.77 -3.53
CA ASP A 3 20.03 -5.74 -2.55
C ASP A 3 18.51 -5.56 -2.50
N THR A 4 17.88 -6.01 -1.41
CA THR A 4 16.43 -5.91 -1.17
C THR A 4 16.00 -4.44 -1.25
N LYS A 5 15.08 -4.13 -2.15
CA LYS A 5 14.55 -2.78 -2.33
C LYS A 5 13.36 -2.54 -1.41
N LYS A 6 13.22 -1.29 -0.95
CA LYS A 6 12.05 -0.81 -0.24
C LYS A 6 11.12 -0.13 -1.23
N ILE A 7 9.93 -0.67 -1.41
CA ILE A 7 8.95 -0.23 -2.41
C ILE A 7 7.69 0.29 -1.72
N ALA A 8 7.29 1.52 -2.06
CA ALA A 8 6.01 2.09 -1.67
C ALA A 8 5.00 1.94 -2.80
N VAL A 9 3.84 1.34 -2.52
CA VAL A 9 2.69 1.35 -3.43
C VAL A 9 1.68 2.37 -2.93
N ILE A 10 1.40 3.39 -3.75
CA ILE A 10 0.46 4.46 -3.40
C ILE A 10 -0.90 4.14 -3.98
N VAL A 11 -1.90 4.10 -3.12
CA VAL A 11 -3.28 3.77 -3.45
C VAL A 11 -4.11 5.05 -3.40
N ARG A 12 -4.51 5.58 -4.57
CA ARG A 12 -5.36 6.77 -4.66
C ARG A 12 -6.54 6.59 -5.62
N ASP A 13 -6.27 6.53 -6.92
CA ASP A 13 -7.31 6.60 -7.95
C ASP A 13 -7.79 5.20 -8.36
N ARG A 14 -6.88 4.20 -8.35
CA ARG A 14 -7.16 2.82 -8.77
C ARG A 14 -6.85 1.80 -7.67
N PRO A 15 -7.68 1.74 -6.61
CA PRO A 15 -7.38 0.91 -5.44
C PRO A 15 -7.26 -0.59 -5.73
N ALA A 16 -8.15 -1.13 -6.56
CA ALA A 16 -8.14 -2.53 -6.95
C ALA A 16 -6.85 -2.94 -7.71
N GLU A 17 -6.30 -2.05 -8.54
CA GLU A 17 -5.07 -2.32 -9.29
C GLU A 17 -3.85 -2.20 -8.37
N ALA A 18 -3.79 -1.14 -7.56
CA ALA A 18 -2.71 -0.90 -6.62
C ALA A 18 -2.52 -2.07 -5.64
N LEU A 19 -3.62 -2.59 -5.06
CA LEU A 19 -3.57 -3.70 -4.11
C LEU A 19 -3.14 -5.01 -4.77
N ARG A 20 -3.61 -5.29 -6.00
CA ARG A 20 -3.16 -6.46 -6.78
C ARG A 20 -1.66 -6.39 -7.08
N VAL A 21 -1.17 -5.21 -7.44
CA VAL A 21 0.25 -4.99 -7.70
C VAL A 21 1.07 -5.15 -6.43
N ALA A 22 0.62 -4.58 -5.30
CA ALA A 22 1.29 -4.73 -4.00
C ALA A 22 1.42 -6.20 -3.60
N GLY A 23 0.33 -6.98 -3.72
CA GLY A 23 0.36 -8.41 -3.45
C GLY A 23 1.30 -9.17 -4.39
N GLY A 24 1.28 -8.88 -5.69
CA GLY A 24 2.15 -9.53 -6.67
C GLY A 24 3.65 -9.20 -6.49
N LEU A 25 3.97 -7.98 -6.05
CA LEU A 25 5.36 -7.54 -5.81
C LEU A 25 6.05 -8.31 -4.69
N THR A 26 5.30 -8.93 -3.76
CA THR A 26 5.87 -9.75 -2.68
C THR A 26 6.69 -10.94 -3.20
N LEU A 27 6.41 -11.42 -4.42
CA LEU A 27 7.16 -12.49 -5.07
C LEU A 27 8.59 -12.10 -5.47
N ALA A 28 8.91 -10.80 -5.45
CA ALA A 28 10.24 -10.29 -5.79
C ALA A 28 11.24 -10.30 -4.62
N ASP A 29 10.85 -10.81 -3.43
CA ASP A 29 11.65 -10.80 -2.19
C ASP A 29 12.11 -9.38 -1.77
N ASP A 30 11.33 -8.35 -2.16
CA ASP A 30 11.52 -6.96 -1.76
C ASP A 30 10.65 -6.60 -0.53
N THR A 31 10.90 -5.45 0.08
CA THR A 31 10.04 -4.93 1.17
C THR A 31 8.97 -4.03 0.57
N ILE A 32 7.69 -4.43 0.71
CA ILE A 32 6.55 -3.69 0.18
C ILE A 32 5.79 -3.03 1.34
N GLU A 33 5.54 -1.73 1.22
CA GLU A 33 4.60 -1.00 2.09
C GLU A 33 3.52 -0.33 1.23
N VAL A 34 2.28 -0.38 1.70
CA VAL A 34 1.10 0.17 1.00
C VAL A 34 0.67 1.46 1.69
N ILE A 35 0.50 2.53 0.93
CA ILE A 35 0.07 3.83 1.45
C ILE A 35 -1.24 4.23 0.77
N VAL A 36 -2.32 4.27 1.54
CA VAL A 36 -3.64 4.72 1.10
C VAL A 36 -3.78 6.22 1.31
N LEU A 37 -4.03 6.96 0.21
CA LEU A 37 -4.16 8.41 0.24
C LEU A 37 -5.61 8.86 0.09
N ASP A 38 -6.00 9.77 0.98
CA ASP A 38 -7.20 10.60 1.05
C ASP A 38 -8.51 9.83 1.24
N HIS A 39 -8.73 8.82 0.42
CA HIS A 39 -10.00 8.11 0.31
C HIS A 39 -10.06 6.87 1.20
N LYS A 40 -11.29 6.55 1.60
CA LYS A 40 -11.61 5.29 2.24
C LYS A 40 -11.68 4.19 1.18
N LEU A 41 -11.09 3.03 1.46
CA LEU A 41 -11.26 1.84 0.63
C LEU A 41 -12.70 1.33 0.76
N ASP A 42 -13.37 1.13 -0.37
CA ASP A 42 -14.70 0.54 -0.40
C ASP A 42 -14.60 -0.99 -0.24
N LYS A 43 -14.63 -1.44 1.01
CA LYS A 43 -14.58 -2.86 1.38
C LYS A 43 -15.82 -3.65 0.97
N ASN A 44 -16.89 -2.99 0.50
CA ASN A 44 -18.08 -3.67 -0.01
C ASN A 44 -17.97 -3.96 -1.52
N ASN A 45 -17.04 -3.30 -2.22
CA ASN A 45 -16.76 -3.59 -3.62
C ASN A 45 -15.85 -4.84 -3.71
N PRO A 46 -16.30 -5.96 -4.31
CA PRO A 46 -15.50 -7.16 -4.44
C PRO A 46 -14.15 -6.93 -5.14
N GLU A 47 -14.09 -6.03 -6.12
CA GLU A 47 -12.85 -5.73 -6.85
C GLU A 47 -11.75 -5.13 -5.96
N ILE A 48 -12.12 -4.52 -4.83
CA ILE A 48 -11.20 -3.96 -3.84
C ILE A 48 -11.04 -4.93 -2.67
N ALA A 49 -12.12 -5.58 -2.23
CA ALA A 49 -12.12 -6.47 -1.09
C ALA A 49 -11.22 -7.71 -1.30
N GLU A 50 -11.30 -8.36 -2.46
CA GLU A 50 -10.47 -9.54 -2.78
C GLU A 50 -8.96 -9.25 -2.75
N PRO A 51 -8.43 -8.22 -3.45
CA PRO A 51 -7.00 -7.93 -3.37
C PRO A 51 -6.59 -7.32 -2.02
N LEU A 52 -7.52 -6.70 -1.29
CA LEU A 52 -7.24 -6.23 0.06
C LEU A 52 -7.06 -7.40 1.04
N GLU A 53 -7.86 -8.45 0.91
CA GLU A 53 -7.71 -9.70 1.68
C GLU A 53 -6.34 -10.30 1.44
N LEU A 54 -5.91 -10.42 0.17
CA LEU A 54 -4.56 -10.89 -0.18
C LEU A 54 -3.45 -10.07 0.49
N VAL A 55 -3.50 -8.73 0.40
CA VAL A 55 -2.51 -7.83 1.02
C VAL A 55 -2.48 -8.00 2.55
N THR A 56 -3.64 -8.28 3.15
CA THR A 56 -3.77 -8.51 4.60
C THR A 56 -3.22 -9.87 5.01
N GLU A 57 -3.50 -10.93 4.26
CA GLU A 57 -2.98 -12.29 4.49
C GLU A 57 -1.46 -12.36 4.33
N LEU A 58 -0.90 -11.55 3.44
CA LEU A 58 0.55 -11.39 3.25
C LEU A 58 1.20 -10.49 4.31
N GLU A 59 0.43 -10.01 5.29
CA GLU A 59 0.89 -9.17 6.40
C GLU A 59 1.66 -7.90 5.95
N LEU A 60 1.26 -7.34 4.81
CA LEU A 60 1.88 -6.12 4.29
C LEU A 60 1.62 -4.93 5.21
N SER A 61 2.64 -4.10 5.41
CA SER A 61 2.50 -2.87 6.18
C SER A 61 1.65 -1.86 5.44
N MET A 62 0.52 -1.47 6.03
CA MET A 62 -0.43 -0.52 5.46
C MET A 62 -0.47 0.78 6.27
N PHE A 63 -0.44 1.91 5.56
CA PHE A 63 -0.56 3.25 6.11
C PHE A 63 -1.71 4.01 5.43
N SER A 64 -2.34 4.92 6.15
CA SER A 64 -3.44 5.73 5.63
C SER A 64 -3.46 7.12 6.28
N ASN A 65 -3.77 8.17 5.52
CA ASN A 65 -4.05 9.49 6.12
C ASN A 65 -5.54 9.64 6.49
N ASN A 66 -6.36 8.65 6.08
CA ASN A 66 -7.75 8.54 6.46
C ASN A 66 -7.91 7.49 7.58
N PRO A 67 -8.32 7.89 8.79
CA PRO A 67 -8.42 6.97 9.94
C PRO A 67 -9.53 5.93 9.79
N GLU A 68 -10.52 6.16 8.91
CA GLU A 68 -11.64 5.23 8.70
C GLU A 68 -11.22 3.90 8.03
N ASN A 69 -10.02 3.85 7.45
CA ASN A 69 -9.49 2.64 6.83
C ASN A 69 -9.10 1.56 7.86
N GLY A 70 -8.76 1.98 9.08
CA GLY A 70 -8.36 1.07 10.17
C GLY A 70 -6.89 0.59 10.10
N TYR A 71 -6.06 1.25 9.29
CA TYR A 71 -4.61 0.99 9.21
C TYR A 71 -3.81 2.01 10.04
N THR A 72 -2.48 1.85 10.09
CA THR A 72 -1.61 2.82 10.76
C THR A 72 -1.82 4.20 10.17
N THR A 73 -2.34 5.12 10.98
CA THR A 73 -2.67 6.46 10.52
C THR A 73 -1.43 7.34 10.53
N LEU A 74 -1.10 7.94 9.39
CA LEU A 74 0.01 8.90 9.25
C LEU A 74 -0.53 10.23 8.71
N THR A 75 0.06 11.34 9.15
CA THR A 75 -0.22 12.63 8.54
C THR A 75 0.36 12.69 7.14
N LEU A 76 -0.14 13.60 6.29
CA LEU A 76 0.42 13.80 4.95
C LEU A 76 1.90 14.21 5.00
N GLU A 77 2.30 14.98 6.02
CA GLU A 77 3.69 15.39 6.23
C GLU A 77 4.58 14.18 6.58
N ASP A 78 4.11 13.29 7.46
CA ASP A 78 4.85 12.09 7.83
C ASP A 78 4.95 11.11 6.67
N MET A 79 3.89 10.99 5.85
CA MET A 79 3.92 10.24 4.61
C MET A 79 4.97 10.80 3.64
N ALA A 80 4.99 12.12 3.44
CA ALA A 80 5.98 12.76 2.56
C ALA A 80 7.42 12.51 3.03
N LYS A 81 7.68 12.55 4.34
CA LYS A 81 8.99 12.19 4.90
C LYS A 81 9.31 10.71 4.69
N LYS A 82 8.35 9.82 4.96
CA LYS A 82 8.50 8.37 4.79
C LYS A 82 8.76 7.98 3.33
N LEU A 83 8.16 8.69 2.37
CA LEU A 83 8.39 8.46 0.94
C LEU A 83 9.86 8.61 0.52
N LEU A 84 10.66 9.38 1.26
CA LEU A 84 12.09 9.55 1.01
C LEU A 84 12.93 8.32 1.40
N GLU A 85 12.36 7.38 2.15
CA GLU A 85 13.03 6.15 2.58
C GLU A 85 12.94 5.02 1.56
N TYR A 86 12.11 5.15 0.52
CA TYR A 86 11.88 4.10 -0.46
C TYR A 86 12.80 4.26 -1.67
N ASP A 87 13.26 3.13 -2.19
CA ASP A 87 13.99 3.07 -3.46
C ASP A 87 13.06 3.31 -4.65
N ILE A 88 11.82 2.81 -4.54
CA ILE A 88 10.83 2.84 -5.62
C ILE A 88 9.47 3.26 -5.06
N VAL A 89 8.81 4.17 -5.75
CA VAL A 89 7.43 4.58 -5.47
C VAL A 89 6.58 4.28 -6.69
N VAL A 90 5.51 3.50 -6.50
CA VAL A 90 4.59 3.10 -7.58
C VAL A 90 3.22 3.73 -7.33
N PRO A 91 2.85 4.81 -8.05
CA PRO A 91 1.58 5.50 -7.85
C PRO A 91 0.44 4.91 -8.70
N TYR A 92 -0.74 4.78 -8.08
CA TYR A 92 -1.96 4.28 -8.73
C TYR A 92 -3.21 5.11 -8.48
#